data_AF-A0A2W2C3X8-F1
#
_entry.id   AF-A0A2W2C3X8-F1
#
_cell.length_a   1.000
_cell.length_b   1.000
_cell.length_c   1.000
_cell.angle_alpha   90.00
_cell.angle_beta   90.00
_cell.angle_gamma   90.00
#
_symmetry.space_group_name_H-M   'P 1'
#
loop_
_entity.id
_entity.type
_entity.pdbx_description
1 polymer ?
#
loop_
_entity_poly.entity_id
_entity_poly.type
_entity_poly.pdbx_seq_one_letter_code
_entity_poly.pdbx_strand_id
1 'polypeptide(L)'
;MQLIKGAAVSGVAIAALVASGTAAAPSALAASSAAGLAAAAPASATASSTAGLAAVALASAAAASVSSPSLDPPSAGRSPTSSSPSAAPLTARTVPPAVCRPAPPHRHRQWLDGFLLGWVPPGIGPMVTDFEYELDDVGFRSRVWESGPYPDESYRVDLQVTVMRSPSFTDESALREFLVEYLERDPAAWATTAFAHPDGPGFADIGELFWLAAPGVAVRVFGGGEQLDFRDLTRTACAVRQVVPME
;
A
#
# COMPACT_ATOMS: atom_id res chain seq x y z
N MET A 1 -14.35 -15.51 -23.91
CA MET A 1 -13.73 -15.48 -22.57
C MET A 1 -12.22 -15.50 -22.76
N GLN A 2 -11.58 -14.33 -22.71
CA GLN A 2 -10.12 -14.23 -22.66
C GLN A 2 -9.75 -13.89 -21.22
N LEU A 3 -9.05 -14.81 -20.54
CA LEU A 3 -8.44 -14.56 -19.24
C LEU A 3 -7.31 -13.55 -19.43
N ILE A 4 -7.48 -12.35 -18.88
CA ILE A 4 -6.37 -11.41 -18.66
C ILE A 4 -5.78 -11.79 -17.31
N LYS A 5 -4.63 -12.49 -17.30
CA LYS A 5 -3.84 -12.70 -16.09
C LYS A 5 -3.27 -11.35 -15.67
N GLY A 6 -3.87 -10.71 -14.66
CA GLY A 6 -3.29 -9.56 -13.98
C GLY A 6 -2.05 -10.02 -13.22
N ALA A 7 -0.89 -9.45 -13.55
CA ALA A 7 0.30 -9.63 -12.74
C ALA A 7 0.11 -8.84 -11.43
N ALA A 8 0.16 -9.57 -10.31
CA ALA A 8 0.29 -8.96 -8.99
C ALA A 8 1.59 -8.16 -8.95
N VAL A 9 1.48 -6.87 -8.65
CA VAL A 9 2.63 -5.97 -8.45
C VAL A 9 2.97 -6.05 -6.96
N SER A 10 3.90 -6.94 -6.61
CA SER A 10 4.47 -7.04 -5.27
C SER A 10 5.46 -5.91 -4.99
N GLY A 11 5.51 -5.54 -3.70
CA GLY A 11 6.12 -4.33 -3.17
C GLY A 11 7.59 -4.09 -3.53
N VAL A 12 7.92 -2.80 -3.61
CA VAL A 12 9.27 -2.29 -3.82
C VAL A 12 10.09 -2.50 -2.55
N ALA A 13 11.19 -3.25 -2.66
CA ALA A 13 12.30 -3.18 -1.72
C ALA A 13 13.11 -1.91 -2.00
N ILE A 14 13.21 -1.01 -1.01
CA ILE A 14 14.05 0.19 -1.08
C ILE A 14 15.51 -0.23 -0.88
N ALA A 15 16.31 -0.20 -1.95
CA ALA A 15 17.76 -0.21 -1.88
C ALA A 15 18.28 1.23 -1.98
N ALA A 16 19.08 1.63 -0.99
CA ALA A 16 19.73 2.95 -0.94
C ALA A 16 20.72 3.12 -2.11
N LEU A 17 20.56 4.19 -2.90
CA LEU A 17 21.52 4.57 -3.93
C LEU A 17 22.38 5.75 -3.46
N VAL A 18 23.69 5.52 -3.48
CA VAL A 18 24.76 6.48 -3.23
C VAL A 18 24.83 7.53 -4.35
N ALA A 19 24.97 8.79 -3.95
CA ALA A 19 25.10 9.95 -4.82
C ALA A 19 26.39 9.93 -5.66
N SER A 20 26.30 10.38 -6.92
CA SER A 20 27.35 11.15 -7.63
C SER A 20 26.84 11.68 -8.98
N GLY A 21 27.03 12.99 -9.23
CA GLY A 21 27.41 13.47 -10.58
C GLY A 21 26.40 14.29 -11.39
N THR A 22 26.41 15.61 -11.15
CA THR A 22 26.31 16.75 -12.11
C THR A 22 26.06 16.49 -13.61
N ALA A 23 25.08 17.18 -14.23
CA ALA A 23 25.29 18.43 -15.01
C ALA A 23 24.17 18.75 -16.03
N ALA A 24 23.93 20.06 -16.18
CA ALA A 24 23.54 20.83 -17.38
C ALA A 24 22.07 20.83 -17.90
N ALA A 25 21.47 22.03 -17.80
CA ALA A 25 20.33 22.50 -18.59
C ALA A 25 20.74 22.81 -20.06
N PRO A 26 19.77 23.01 -20.97
CA PRO A 26 19.41 24.40 -21.29
C PRO A 26 17.91 24.67 -21.57
N SER A 27 17.62 25.97 -21.56
CA SER A 27 16.34 26.66 -21.78
C SER A 27 15.91 26.76 -23.25
N ALA A 28 14.60 26.94 -23.50
CA ALA A 28 13.94 27.84 -24.48
C ALA A 28 12.45 27.46 -24.60
N LEU A 29 11.44 28.28 -24.26
CA LEU A 29 10.92 29.54 -24.86
C LEU A 29 9.73 29.34 -25.83
N ALA A 30 8.71 30.22 -25.64
CA ALA A 30 7.59 30.63 -26.51
C ALA A 30 6.33 29.71 -26.56
N ALA A 31 5.17 30.14 -26.04
CA ALA A 31 4.17 31.12 -26.54
C ALA A 31 3.36 30.58 -27.75
N SER A 32 2.07 30.80 -27.99
CA SER A 32 0.98 31.58 -27.38
C SER A 32 -0.34 31.18 -28.09
N SER A 33 -1.48 31.34 -27.40
CA SER A 33 -2.80 31.79 -27.89
C SER A 33 -3.53 31.12 -29.07
N ALA A 34 -4.80 30.71 -28.88
CA ALA A 34 -5.99 31.52 -29.24
C ALA A 34 -7.30 30.70 -29.29
N ALA A 35 -8.40 31.40 -29.04
CA ALA A 35 -9.76 30.92 -28.84
C ALA A 35 -10.53 30.59 -30.14
N GLY A 36 -11.65 29.87 -30.01
CA GLY A 36 -12.66 29.75 -31.06
C GLY A 36 -13.86 28.86 -30.69
N LEU A 37 -14.98 29.48 -30.36
CA LEU A 37 -16.31 28.88 -30.22
C LEU A 37 -16.81 28.27 -31.54
N ALA A 38 -17.53 27.14 -31.49
CA ALA A 38 -18.89 27.01 -32.03
C ALA A 38 -19.41 25.56 -31.95
N ALA A 39 -20.71 25.45 -31.66
CA ALA A 39 -21.49 24.22 -31.50
C ALA A 39 -21.93 23.60 -32.84
N ALA A 40 -22.06 22.28 -32.89
CA ALA A 40 -23.11 21.55 -33.62
C ALA A 40 -23.05 20.04 -33.30
N ALA A 41 -24.14 19.50 -32.73
CA ALA A 41 -24.58 18.11 -32.93
C ALA A 41 -25.32 18.03 -34.29
N PRO A 42 -25.57 16.86 -34.94
CA PRO A 42 -25.79 15.54 -34.33
C PRO A 42 -25.23 14.33 -35.14
N ALA A 43 -25.59 13.14 -34.66
CA ALA A 43 -25.79 11.87 -35.37
C ALA A 43 -24.86 10.73 -34.95
N SER A 44 -25.55 9.66 -34.55
CA SER A 44 -25.06 8.36 -34.11
C SER A 44 -24.14 7.69 -35.13
N ALA A 45 -22.97 7.29 -34.66
CA ALA A 45 -22.14 6.28 -35.32
C ALA A 45 -21.62 5.32 -34.25
N THR A 46 -22.10 4.08 -34.31
CA THR A 46 -21.51 2.91 -33.68
C THR A 46 -20.06 2.76 -34.14
N ALA A 47 -19.12 3.02 -33.24
CA ALA A 47 -17.72 2.68 -33.42
C ALA A 47 -17.26 1.89 -32.20
N SER A 48 -17.03 0.60 -32.41
CA SER A 48 -16.33 -0.27 -31.47
C SER A 48 -14.91 0.28 -31.30
N SER A 49 -14.65 0.94 -30.17
CA SER A 49 -13.30 1.36 -29.77
C SER A 49 -12.64 0.22 -29.02
N THR A 50 -11.84 -0.57 -29.72
CA THR A 50 -10.77 -1.38 -29.13
C THR A 50 -9.65 -0.43 -28.71
N ALA A 51 -9.75 0.09 -27.48
CA ALA A 51 -8.64 0.78 -26.83
C ALA A 51 -7.60 -0.27 -26.43
N GLY A 52 -6.46 -0.26 -27.13
CA GLY A 52 -5.28 -1.04 -26.77
C GLY A 52 -4.70 -0.51 -25.45
N LEU A 53 -4.71 -1.35 -24.42
CA LEU A 53 -3.91 -1.14 -23.22
C LEU A 53 -2.45 -1.47 -23.56
N ALA A 54 -1.64 -0.43 -23.67
CA ALA A 54 -0.20 -0.56 -23.71
C ALA A 54 0.29 -1.03 -22.34
N ALA A 55 0.74 -2.29 -22.26
CA ALA A 55 1.46 -2.81 -21.12
C ALA A 55 2.86 -2.20 -21.09
N VAL A 56 3.12 -1.32 -20.13
CA VAL A 56 4.48 -0.87 -19.80
C VAL A 56 5.14 -1.96 -18.98
N ALA A 57 5.96 -2.78 -19.64
CA ALA A 57 6.82 -3.77 -18.98
C ALA A 57 8.08 -3.08 -18.48
N LEU A 58 8.24 -2.96 -17.16
CA LEU A 58 9.50 -2.61 -16.52
C LEU A 58 10.31 -3.89 -16.29
N ALA A 59 11.43 -4.01 -16.99
CA ALA A 59 12.33 -5.13 -16.92
C ALA A 59 13.14 -5.10 -15.61
N SER A 60 13.05 -6.17 -14.81
CA SER A 60 14.00 -6.43 -13.73
C SER A 60 15.31 -6.94 -14.29
N ALA A 61 16.37 -6.13 -14.15
CA ALA A 61 17.74 -6.55 -14.43
C ALA A 61 18.24 -7.47 -13.31
N ALA A 62 18.44 -8.75 -13.64
CA ALA A 62 19.13 -9.69 -12.77
C ALA A 62 20.63 -9.34 -12.73
N ALA A 63 21.10 -8.79 -11.60
CA ALA A 63 22.51 -8.63 -11.34
C ALA A 63 23.10 -9.97 -10.86
N ALA A 64 23.91 -10.59 -11.72
CA ALA A 64 24.73 -11.75 -11.37
C ALA A 64 25.76 -11.36 -10.30
N SER A 65 25.70 -12.06 -9.16
CA SER A 65 26.69 -11.94 -8.09
C SER A 65 27.92 -12.76 -8.42
N VAL A 66 29.08 -12.10 -8.56
CA VAL A 66 30.37 -12.74 -8.81
C VAL A 66 31.04 -13.04 -7.48
N SER A 67 31.25 -14.32 -7.19
CA SER A 67 32.03 -14.81 -6.05
C SER A 67 33.48 -14.34 -6.13
N SER A 68 34.03 -13.87 -5.01
CA SER A 68 35.48 -13.71 -4.82
C SER A 68 35.98 -14.60 -3.68
N PRO A 69 37.19 -15.18 -3.80
CA PRO A 69 37.67 -16.21 -2.90
C PRO A 69 38.36 -15.67 -1.64
N SER A 70 38.27 -16.51 -0.60
CA SER A 70 38.96 -16.47 0.68
C SER A 70 40.49 -16.43 0.56
N LEU A 71 41.14 -15.65 1.42
CA LEU A 71 42.53 -15.81 1.84
C LEU A 71 42.68 -15.31 3.31
N ASP A 72 42.80 -16.28 4.21
CA ASP A 72 43.35 -16.20 5.58
C ASP A 72 44.91 -16.15 5.52
N PRO A 73 45.70 -16.03 6.63
CA PRO A 73 45.50 -15.65 8.05
C PRO A 73 46.67 -14.72 8.55
N PRO A 74 47.36 -14.90 9.72
CA PRO A 74 46.98 -14.98 11.14
C PRO A 74 47.59 -13.81 11.98
N SER A 75 47.11 -13.54 13.21
CA SER A 75 47.99 -13.37 14.38
C SER A 75 47.28 -13.03 15.70
N ALA A 76 47.77 -13.74 16.71
CA ALA A 76 47.70 -13.58 18.16
C ALA A 76 47.54 -12.16 18.73
N GLY A 77 46.81 -12.09 19.85
CA GLY A 77 47.21 -11.22 20.96
C GLY A 77 46.10 -10.60 21.79
N ARG A 78 46.05 -11.04 23.04
CA ARG A 78 45.59 -10.33 24.25
C ARG A 78 44.09 -10.25 24.52
N SER A 79 43.72 -10.98 25.57
CA SER A 79 42.53 -10.79 26.41
C SER A 79 42.56 -9.43 27.12
N PRO A 80 41.45 -8.68 27.08
CA PRO A 80 41.05 -7.83 28.19
C PRO A 80 39.83 -8.45 28.89
N THR A 81 40.00 -8.76 30.17
CA THR A 81 38.93 -8.92 31.15
C THR A 81 38.14 -7.62 31.21
N SER A 82 36.99 -7.57 30.54
CA SER A 82 36.01 -6.51 30.70
C SER A 82 34.86 -7.04 31.56
N SER A 83 34.73 -6.44 32.73
CA SER A 83 33.63 -6.66 33.67
C SER A 83 32.32 -6.25 32.99
N SER A 84 31.49 -7.23 32.66
CA SER A 84 30.14 -7.05 32.16
C SER A 84 29.31 -6.26 33.17
N PRO A 85 28.81 -5.04 32.85
CA PRO A 85 27.72 -4.47 33.61
C PRO A 85 26.49 -5.35 33.37
N SER A 86 25.96 -5.90 34.47
CA SER A 86 24.70 -6.62 34.52
C SER A 86 23.63 -5.76 33.84
N ALA A 87 23.29 -6.11 32.60
CA ALA A 87 22.24 -5.47 31.84
C ALA A 87 20.93 -5.76 32.57
N ALA A 88 20.39 -4.75 33.25
CA ALA A 88 19.03 -4.79 33.74
C ALA A 88 18.12 -5.17 32.56
N PRO A 89 17.15 -6.10 32.76
CA PRO A 89 16.26 -6.50 31.69
C PRO A 89 15.55 -5.24 31.19
N LEU A 90 15.82 -4.88 29.93
CA LEU A 90 15.03 -3.92 29.18
C LEU A 90 13.63 -4.54 29.12
N THR A 91 12.78 -4.16 30.06
CA THR A 91 11.35 -4.47 30.04
C THR A 91 10.84 -4.03 28.68
N ALA A 92 10.53 -5.02 27.84
CA ALA A 92 9.99 -4.81 26.51
C ALA A 92 8.81 -3.85 26.66
N ARG A 93 8.95 -2.67 26.04
CA ARG A 93 7.94 -1.62 26.11
C ARG A 93 6.71 -2.16 25.37
N THR A 94 5.74 -2.67 26.12
CA THR A 94 4.46 -3.11 25.57
C THR A 94 3.79 -1.90 24.94
N VAL A 95 3.80 -1.85 23.61
CA VAL A 95 3.05 -0.84 22.86
C VAL A 95 1.57 -1.14 23.11
N PRO A 96 0.78 -0.20 23.67
CA PRO A 96 -0.64 -0.43 23.88
C PRO A 96 -1.32 -0.69 22.52
N PRO A 97 -2.32 -1.57 22.47
CA PRO A 97 -3.05 -1.85 21.23
C PRO A 97 -3.67 -0.56 20.69
N ALA A 98 -3.70 -0.43 19.37
CA ALA A 98 -4.36 0.69 18.71
C ALA A 98 -5.87 0.59 18.95
N VAL A 99 -6.43 1.56 19.69
CA VAL A 99 -7.87 1.64 20.00
C VAL A 99 -8.50 2.76 19.18
N CYS A 100 -9.56 2.42 18.44
CA CYS A 100 -10.30 3.39 17.67
C CYS A 100 -11.04 4.39 18.57
N ARG A 101 -10.72 5.68 18.39
CA ARG A 101 -11.44 6.79 19.01
C ARG A 101 -12.49 7.33 18.03
N PRO A 102 -13.62 7.85 18.51
CA PRO A 102 -14.62 8.48 17.65
C PRO A 102 -13.98 9.59 16.80
N ALA A 103 -14.10 9.48 15.48
CA ALA A 103 -13.65 10.50 14.55
C ALA A 103 -14.70 11.63 14.43
N PRO A 104 -14.28 12.89 14.22
CA PRO A 104 -15.21 13.98 13.92
C PRO A 104 -16.03 13.70 12.66
N PRO A 105 -17.29 14.15 12.57
CA PRO A 105 -18.16 13.92 11.42
C PRO A 105 -17.61 14.54 10.13
N HIS A 106 -17.82 13.84 9.01
CA HIS A 106 -17.17 14.13 7.73
C HIS A 106 -18.03 15.00 6.82
N ARG A 107 -17.37 15.88 6.04
CA ARG A 107 -18.05 16.77 5.08
C ARG A 107 -18.39 16.08 3.76
N HIS A 108 -17.68 15.01 3.41
CA HIS A 108 -17.88 14.24 2.18
C HIS A 108 -17.86 12.75 2.49
N ARG A 109 -18.99 12.07 2.27
CA ARG A 109 -19.09 10.62 2.44
C ARG A 109 -18.56 9.95 1.18
N GLN A 110 -17.52 9.15 1.35
CA GLN A 110 -16.94 8.37 0.27
C GLN A 110 -17.22 6.89 0.51
N TRP A 111 -17.77 6.21 -0.50
CA TRP A 111 -18.16 4.81 -0.39
C TRP A 111 -17.19 3.92 -1.16
N LEU A 112 -16.93 2.73 -0.62
CA LEU A 112 -16.18 1.66 -1.26
C LEU A 112 -16.79 0.33 -0.83
N ASP A 113 -17.50 -0.33 -1.74
CA ASP A 113 -18.00 -1.70 -1.56
C ASP A 113 -18.72 -1.99 -0.22
N GLY A 114 -19.66 -1.11 0.16
CA GLY A 114 -20.42 -1.22 1.42
C GLY A 114 -19.73 -0.62 2.65
N PHE A 115 -18.55 0.00 2.48
CA PHE A 115 -17.84 0.72 3.53
C PHE A 115 -17.88 2.23 3.28
N LEU A 116 -18.08 2.98 4.36
CA LEU A 116 -17.90 4.43 4.41
C LEU A 116 -16.44 4.72 4.76
N LEU A 117 -15.75 5.44 3.89
CA LEU A 117 -14.42 5.99 4.14
C LEU A 117 -14.60 7.36 4.79
N GLY A 118 -14.62 7.37 6.12
CA GLY A 118 -14.91 8.57 6.87
C GLY A 118 -13.77 9.59 6.79
N TRP A 119 -12.55 9.18 7.12
CA TRP A 119 -11.42 10.08 7.25
C TRP A 119 -10.28 9.69 6.33
N VAL A 120 -9.68 10.71 5.74
CA VAL A 120 -8.50 10.61 4.88
C VAL A 120 -7.49 11.64 5.40
N PRO A 121 -6.20 11.28 5.55
CA PRO A 121 -5.18 12.20 6.05
C PRO A 121 -5.04 13.43 5.15
N PRO A 122 -4.83 14.64 5.70
CA PRO A 122 -4.46 15.78 4.88
C PRO A 122 -3.06 15.57 4.28
N GLY A 123 -2.79 16.17 3.13
CA GLY A 123 -1.47 16.14 2.51
C GLY A 123 -1.15 14.88 1.69
N ILE A 124 -2.09 13.95 1.55
CA ILE A 124 -2.00 12.91 0.52
C ILE A 124 -2.34 13.49 -0.86
N GLY A 125 -1.88 12.81 -1.91
CA GLY A 125 -2.03 13.26 -3.28
C GLY A 125 -3.49 13.39 -3.73
N PRO A 126 -3.76 14.27 -4.72
CA PRO A 126 -5.11 14.59 -5.15
C PRO A 126 -5.71 13.55 -6.09
N MET A 127 -4.89 12.63 -6.62
CA MET A 127 -5.34 11.61 -7.57
C MET A 127 -5.95 10.46 -6.81
N VAL A 128 -7.17 10.09 -7.20
CA VAL A 128 -7.95 9.02 -6.55
C VAL A 128 -8.45 8.08 -7.63
N THR A 129 -8.08 6.81 -7.53
CA THR A 129 -8.43 5.78 -8.52
C THR A 129 -9.03 4.57 -7.83
N ASP A 130 -10.15 4.09 -8.36
CA ASP A 130 -10.80 2.86 -7.91
C ASP A 130 -10.42 1.69 -8.82
N PHE A 131 -10.08 0.56 -8.21
CA PHE A 131 -9.72 -0.68 -8.89
C PHE A 131 -10.62 -1.83 -8.46
N GLU A 132 -10.89 -2.72 -9.40
CA GLU A 132 -11.55 -4.00 -9.18
C GLU A 132 -10.77 -5.10 -9.88
N TYR A 133 -10.51 -6.19 -9.18
CA TYR A 133 -9.93 -7.41 -9.75
C TYR A 133 -10.26 -8.62 -8.87
N GLU A 134 -9.92 -9.81 -9.35
CA GLU A 134 -10.10 -11.09 -8.64
C GLU A 134 -8.80 -11.89 -8.72
N LEU A 135 -8.44 -12.56 -7.63
CA LEU A 135 -7.29 -13.47 -7.53
C LEU A 135 -7.65 -14.64 -6.62
N ASP A 136 -7.51 -15.87 -7.10
CA ASP A 136 -7.73 -17.12 -6.36
C ASP A 136 -9.02 -17.13 -5.51
N ASP A 137 -10.16 -16.83 -6.15
CA ASP A 137 -11.49 -16.74 -5.53
C ASP A 137 -11.66 -15.61 -4.49
N VAL A 138 -10.75 -14.63 -4.49
CA VAL A 138 -10.87 -13.41 -3.69
C VAL A 138 -11.15 -12.23 -4.60
N GLY A 139 -12.31 -11.59 -4.41
CA GLY A 139 -12.66 -10.34 -5.07
C GLY A 139 -12.08 -9.14 -4.33
N PHE A 140 -11.48 -8.21 -5.06
CA PHE A 140 -10.86 -7.00 -4.53
C PHE A 140 -11.55 -5.75 -5.05
N ARG A 141 -11.88 -4.83 -4.13
CA ARG A 141 -12.32 -3.47 -4.44
C ARG A 141 -11.39 -2.50 -3.71
N SER A 142 -10.58 -1.77 -4.45
CA SER A 142 -9.58 -0.87 -3.87
C SER A 142 -9.84 0.58 -4.28
N ARG A 143 -9.57 1.51 -3.37
CA ARG A 143 -9.36 2.92 -3.69
C ARG A 143 -7.94 3.30 -3.34
N VAL A 144 -7.24 3.92 -4.28
CA VAL A 144 -5.84 4.32 -4.17
C VAL A 144 -5.75 5.82 -4.28
N TRP A 145 -4.97 6.44 -3.40
CA TRP A 145 -4.59 7.84 -3.46
C TRP A 145 -3.12 7.95 -3.85
N GLU A 146 -2.84 8.79 -4.84
CA GLU A 146 -1.51 8.90 -5.43
C GLU A 146 -1.04 10.35 -5.49
N SER A 147 0.24 10.54 -5.20
CA SER A 147 0.98 11.78 -5.44
C SER A 147 1.83 11.65 -6.70
N GLY A 148 1.91 12.74 -7.44
CA GLY A 148 2.69 12.84 -8.68
C GLY A 148 1.97 13.70 -9.73
N PRO A 149 2.46 13.69 -10.98
CA PRO A 149 3.73 13.09 -11.37
C PRO A 149 4.92 13.80 -10.69
N TYR A 150 5.93 13.02 -10.29
CA TYR A 150 7.23 13.56 -9.86
C TYR A 150 8.10 13.93 -11.08
N PRO A 151 9.26 14.60 -10.92
CA PRO A 151 10.10 15.01 -12.06
C PRO A 151 10.57 13.87 -12.99
N ASP A 152 10.53 12.62 -12.53
CA ASP A 152 10.84 11.40 -13.28
C ASP A 152 9.60 10.72 -13.88
N GLU A 153 8.45 11.41 -13.90
CA GLU A 153 7.15 10.91 -14.36
C GLU A 153 6.59 9.74 -13.53
N SER A 154 7.17 9.47 -12.36
CA SER A 154 6.66 8.45 -11.45
C SER A 154 5.45 8.94 -10.65
N TYR A 155 4.64 7.98 -10.22
CA TYR A 155 3.57 8.18 -9.23
C TYR A 155 3.89 7.35 -8.00
N ARG A 156 3.47 7.84 -6.83
CA ARG A 156 3.61 7.11 -5.57
C ARG A 156 2.24 6.94 -4.94
N VAL A 157 1.96 5.73 -4.49
CA VAL A 157 0.79 5.42 -3.66
C VAL A 157 1.01 6.01 -2.27
N ASP A 158 0.14 6.91 -1.85
CA ASP A 158 0.18 7.50 -0.50
C ASP A 158 -0.69 6.71 0.48
N LEU A 159 -1.86 6.28 0.01
CA LEU A 159 -2.85 5.53 0.79
C LEU A 159 -3.59 4.56 -0.13
N GLN A 160 -3.89 3.37 0.38
CA GLN A 160 -4.77 2.42 -0.26
C GLN A 160 -5.74 1.83 0.77
N VAL A 161 -7.03 1.82 0.42
CA VAL A 161 -8.05 1.07 1.16
C VAL A 161 -8.58 -0.02 0.24
N THR A 162 -8.58 -1.26 0.72
CA THR A 162 -8.98 -2.43 -0.06
C THR A 162 -10.00 -3.25 0.73
N VAL A 163 -11.14 -3.51 0.11
CA VAL A 163 -12.13 -4.47 0.58
C VAL A 163 -11.91 -5.78 -0.17
N MET A 164 -11.78 -6.87 0.58
CA MET A 164 -11.56 -8.21 0.07
C MET A 164 -12.77 -9.08 0.43
N ARG A 165 -13.28 -9.83 -0.55
CA ARG A 165 -14.42 -10.72 -0.35
C ARG A 165 -14.08 -12.13 -0.81
N SER A 166 -14.23 -13.08 0.09
CA SER A 166 -14.07 -14.51 -0.23
C SER A 166 -14.73 -15.37 0.84
N PRO A 167 -15.45 -16.45 0.48
CA PRO A 167 -16.03 -17.36 1.47
C PRO A 167 -14.96 -18.03 2.38
N SER A 168 -13.68 -18.01 2.01
CA SER A 168 -12.58 -18.54 2.81
C SER A 168 -12.24 -17.70 4.05
N PHE A 169 -12.65 -16.43 4.13
CA PHE A 169 -12.39 -15.57 5.28
C PHE A 169 -13.33 -15.88 6.44
N THR A 170 -13.15 -17.04 7.08
CA THR A 170 -14.00 -17.51 8.18
C THR A 170 -13.67 -16.85 9.52
N ASP A 171 -12.40 -16.52 9.73
CA ASP A 171 -11.87 -15.95 10.96
C ASP A 171 -10.55 -15.21 10.69
N GLU A 172 -10.00 -14.58 11.74
CA GLU A 172 -8.76 -13.81 11.67
C GLU A 172 -7.55 -14.66 11.23
N SER A 173 -7.51 -15.95 11.58
CA SER A 173 -6.40 -16.84 11.22
C SER A 173 -6.44 -17.17 9.72
N ALA A 174 -7.63 -17.47 9.19
CA ALA A 174 -7.83 -17.69 7.75
C ALA A 174 -7.46 -16.46 6.92
N LEU A 175 -7.84 -15.26 7.39
CA LEU A 175 -7.42 -14.00 6.76
C LEU A 175 -5.89 -13.83 6.79
N ARG A 176 -5.24 -14.15 7.92
CA ARG A 176 -3.79 -14.04 8.05
C ARG A 176 -3.07 -15.04 7.13
N GLU A 177 -3.54 -16.27 7.03
CA GLU A 177 -3.00 -17.29 6.13
C GLU A 177 -3.05 -16.83 4.66
N PHE A 178 -4.20 -16.32 4.24
CA PHE A 178 -4.34 -15.72 2.91
C PHE A 178 -3.36 -14.57 2.68
N LEU A 179 -3.22 -13.66 3.65
CA LEU A 179 -2.33 -12.50 3.51
C LEU A 179 -0.85 -12.88 3.53
N VAL A 180 -0.47 -13.97 4.20
CA VAL A 180 0.89 -14.52 4.13
C VAL A 180 1.23 -14.89 2.69
N GLU A 181 0.33 -15.59 2.01
CA GLU A 181 0.52 -15.98 0.61
C GLU A 181 0.46 -14.76 -0.31
N TYR A 182 -0.60 -13.95 -0.20
CA TYR A 182 -0.84 -12.79 -1.08
C TYR A 182 0.26 -11.72 -0.99
N LEU A 183 0.77 -11.46 0.21
CA LEU A 183 1.84 -10.47 0.43
C LEU A 183 3.25 -11.09 0.42
N GLU A 184 3.36 -12.38 0.08
CA GLU A 184 4.61 -13.14 0.06
C GLU A 184 5.42 -13.01 1.37
N ARG A 185 4.72 -13.02 2.51
CA ARG A 185 5.34 -12.85 3.83
C ARG A 185 5.83 -14.20 4.35
N ASP A 186 6.93 -14.19 5.11
CA ASP A 186 7.31 -15.35 5.91
C ASP A 186 6.42 -15.42 7.17
N PRO A 187 5.59 -16.46 7.35
CA PRO A 187 4.69 -16.57 8.50
C PRO A 187 5.43 -16.64 9.84
N ALA A 188 6.68 -17.12 9.85
CA ALA A 188 7.50 -17.22 11.07
C ALA A 188 8.11 -15.86 11.47
N ALA A 189 8.36 -14.99 10.49
CA ALA A 189 8.96 -13.67 10.71
C ALA A 189 7.93 -12.53 10.76
N TRP A 190 6.71 -12.75 10.26
CA TRP A 190 5.69 -11.69 10.20
C TRP A 190 5.09 -11.38 11.56
N ALA A 191 5.73 -10.41 12.23
CA ALA A 191 5.33 -9.90 13.54
C ALA A 191 4.19 -8.89 13.39
N THR A 192 2.99 -9.29 13.83
CA THR A 192 1.81 -8.44 13.85
C THR A 192 1.39 -8.12 15.28
N THR A 193 0.68 -7.00 15.44
CA THR A 193 0.06 -6.61 16.72
C THR A 193 -1.45 -6.65 16.59
N ALA A 194 -2.16 -7.03 17.65
CA ALA A 194 -3.62 -7.05 17.62
C ALA A 194 -4.19 -5.64 17.41
N PHE A 195 -5.19 -5.54 16.55
CA PHE A 195 -5.92 -4.31 16.24
C PHE A 195 -7.42 -4.53 16.49
N ALA A 196 -7.96 -3.79 17.45
CA ALA A 196 -9.37 -3.87 17.81
C ALA A 196 -10.19 -2.86 17.00
N HIS A 197 -10.56 -3.22 15.78
CA HIS A 197 -11.44 -2.40 14.95
C HIS A 197 -12.90 -2.50 15.44
N PRO A 198 -13.70 -1.41 15.44
CA PRO A 198 -15.10 -1.45 15.86
C PRO A 198 -15.98 -2.44 15.09
N ASP A 199 -15.60 -2.78 13.86
CA ASP A 199 -16.35 -3.69 13.01
C ASP A 199 -15.81 -5.13 13.06
N GLY A 200 -14.71 -5.40 13.78
CA GLY A 200 -14.22 -6.78 13.93
C GLY A 200 -12.77 -6.90 14.39
N PRO A 201 -12.32 -8.13 14.69
CA PRO A 201 -10.94 -8.41 15.07
C PRO A 201 -10.00 -8.23 13.88
N GLY A 202 -8.75 -7.92 14.18
CA GLY A 202 -7.76 -7.63 13.17
C GLY A 202 -6.35 -7.49 13.73
N PHE A 203 -5.43 -7.15 12.85
CA PHE A 203 -4.03 -6.99 13.19
C PHE A 203 -3.38 -5.85 12.39
N ALA A 204 -2.28 -5.34 12.92
CA ALA A 204 -1.49 -4.28 12.32
C ALA A 204 -0.02 -4.69 12.18
N ASP A 205 0.60 -4.19 11.11
CA ASP A 205 2.02 -4.28 10.79
C ASP A 205 2.55 -2.85 10.51
N ILE A 206 3.85 -2.73 10.21
CA ILE A 206 4.51 -1.48 9.82
C ILE A 206 3.87 -0.97 8.52
N GLY A 207 2.98 0.01 8.67
CA GLY A 207 2.33 0.69 7.55
C GLY A 207 1.05 0.02 7.04
N GLU A 208 0.54 -1.02 7.72
CA GLU A 208 -0.67 -1.75 7.30
C GLU A 208 -1.58 -2.11 8.47
N LEU A 209 -2.89 -2.01 8.26
CA LEU A 209 -3.90 -2.52 9.18
C LEU A 209 -4.89 -3.40 8.42
N PHE A 210 -5.30 -4.48 9.07
CA PHE A 210 -6.24 -5.47 8.55
C PHE A 210 -7.30 -5.79 9.59
N TRP A 211 -8.52 -6.07 9.15
CA TRP A 211 -9.55 -6.65 10.01
C TRP A 211 -10.57 -7.45 9.22
N LEU A 212 -11.20 -8.41 9.90
CA LEU A 212 -12.33 -9.17 9.39
C LEU A 212 -13.62 -8.47 9.84
N ALA A 213 -14.29 -7.76 8.93
CA ALA A 213 -15.51 -7.01 9.25
C ALA A 213 -16.74 -7.93 9.42
N ALA A 214 -16.77 -9.04 8.69
CA ALA A 214 -17.75 -10.11 8.80
C ALA A 214 -17.16 -11.39 8.19
N PRO A 215 -17.72 -12.59 8.47
CA PRO A 215 -17.37 -13.78 7.72
C PRO A 215 -17.49 -13.51 6.21
N GLY A 216 -16.38 -13.73 5.51
CA GLY A 216 -16.25 -13.52 4.09
C GLY A 216 -15.90 -12.09 3.62
N VAL A 217 -15.70 -11.15 4.55
CA VAL A 217 -15.41 -9.74 4.23
C VAL A 217 -14.27 -9.21 5.10
N ALA A 218 -13.14 -8.93 4.47
CA ALA A 218 -11.97 -8.35 5.12
C ALA A 218 -11.64 -6.98 4.52
N VAL A 219 -10.95 -6.16 5.31
CA VAL A 219 -10.47 -4.84 4.87
C VAL A 219 -9.00 -4.70 5.18
N ARG A 220 -8.28 -4.08 4.25
CA ARG A 220 -6.87 -3.67 4.37
C ARG A 220 -6.76 -2.16 4.19
N VAL A 221 -5.97 -1.51 5.03
CA VAL A 221 -5.56 -0.11 4.89
C VAL A 221 -4.05 -0.04 4.89
N PHE A 222 -3.46 0.46 3.81
CA PHE A 222 -2.02 0.53 3.57
C PHE A 222 -1.56 1.97 3.36
N GLY A 223 -0.51 2.37 4.08
CA GLY A 223 0.20 3.63 3.87
C GLY A 223 1.45 3.39 3.03
N GLY A 224 1.48 3.91 1.80
CA GLY A 224 2.55 3.61 0.83
C GLY A 224 3.76 4.53 0.88
N GLY A 225 3.83 5.48 1.81
CA GLY A 225 4.94 6.44 1.86
C GLY A 225 5.27 6.98 3.25
N GLU A 226 6.45 7.59 3.38
CA GLU A 226 6.98 8.19 4.62
C GLU A 226 6.13 9.34 5.17
N GLN A 227 5.20 9.86 4.38
CA GLN A 227 4.37 11.00 4.73
C GLN A 227 3.22 10.63 5.66
N LEU A 228 2.84 9.35 5.68
CA LEU A 228 1.75 8.88 6.51
C LEU A 228 2.32 8.18 7.75
N ASP A 229 2.22 8.86 8.90
CA ASP A 229 2.59 8.22 10.15
C ASP A 229 1.55 7.16 10.55
N PHE A 230 1.96 6.25 11.43
CA PHE A 230 1.10 5.14 11.87
C PHE A 230 -0.15 5.64 12.62
N ARG A 231 -0.09 6.81 13.25
CA ARG A 231 -1.23 7.39 13.98
C ARG A 231 -2.32 7.82 13.02
N ASP A 232 -1.96 8.49 11.94
CA ASP A 232 -2.88 8.89 10.89
C ASP A 232 -3.39 7.66 10.14
N LEU A 233 -2.54 6.69 9.81
CA LEU A 233 -2.99 5.44 9.21
C LEU A 233 -4.03 4.71 10.08
N THR A 234 -3.78 4.60 11.38
CA THR A 234 -4.72 4.04 12.36
C THR A 234 -6.04 4.82 12.37
N ARG A 235 -5.96 6.15 12.31
CA ARG A 235 -7.15 7.01 12.28
C ARG A 235 -7.97 6.82 11.01
N THR A 236 -7.32 6.62 9.86
CA THR A 236 -7.98 6.24 8.60
C THR A 236 -8.70 4.92 8.77
N ALA A 237 -8.01 3.87 9.22
CA ALA A 237 -8.59 2.55 9.42
C ALA A 237 -9.83 2.61 10.32
N CYS A 238 -9.74 3.27 11.48
CA CYS A 238 -10.87 3.44 12.39
C CYS A 238 -12.06 4.22 11.82
N ALA A 239 -11.84 5.03 10.78
CA ALA A 239 -12.88 5.78 10.10
C ALA A 239 -13.49 5.02 8.91
N VAL A 240 -12.94 3.87 8.53
CA VAL A 240 -13.54 2.95 7.56
C VAL A 240 -14.59 2.12 8.27
N ARG A 241 -15.87 2.43 8.04
CA ARG A 241 -16.98 1.78 8.73
C ARG A 241 -17.88 1.01 7.79
N GLN A 242 -18.20 -0.23 8.14
CA GLN A 242 -19.21 -0.97 7.42
C GLN A 242 -20.54 -0.24 7.54
N VAL A 243 -21.20 -0.05 6.40
CA VAL A 243 -22.56 0.46 6.38
C VAL A 243 -23.47 -0.73 6.13
N VAL A 244 -24.16 -1.13 7.18
CA VAL A 244 -25.29 -2.04 7.05
C VAL A 244 -26.36 -1.35 6.20
N PRO A 245 -26.79 -1.95 5.08
CA PRO A 245 -27.97 -1.47 4.38
C PRO A 245 -29.11 -1.40 5.40
N MET A 246 -29.77 -0.25 5.51
CA MET A 246 -31.04 -0.22 6.24
C MET A 246 -32.04 -0.97 5.36
N GLU A 247 -32.49 -2.14 5.82
CA GLU A 247 -33.61 -2.88 5.23
C GLU A 247 -34.93 -2.11 5.35
#